data_AF-A0A7D4ARB2-F1
#
_entry.id   AF-A0A7D4ARB2-F1
#
_cell.length_a   1.000
_cell.length_b   1.000
_cell.length_c   1.000
_cell.angle_alpha   90.00
_cell.angle_beta   90.00
_cell.angle_gamma   90.00
#
_symmetry.space_group_name_H-M   'P 1'
#
loop_
_entity.id
_entity.type
_entity.pdbx_description
1 polymer ?
#
loop_
_entity_poly.entity_id
_entity_poly.type
_entity_poly.pdbx_seq_one_letter_code
_entity_poly.pdbx_strand_id
1 'polypeptide(L)'
;MLSFLLAHPVCAQYEFNAWRFGSNAGLLFPATPASGPPQPDGSSFFAIEGCASIADSAGNLLLYTNAEQVYSRSGVQLSGGQLGSGGSNAVQGAILLKHPGPAHQYLLFKVDEAQNLFVGGLRYTSIEMASNGLAGRLVFPLPHLLTPAGYLVTEAMTAIRHANGADYWVIVHGYLNREFLSYHITEAGPEPVPVRSVVGSYHGFTNPGCPMRGSPDGHQLAIGLPGGA
;
A
#
# COMPACT_ATOMS: atom_id res chain seq x y z
N MET A 1 -45.53 12.87 -8.66
CA MET A 1 -44.53 12.94 -7.58
C MET A 1 -43.17 13.05 -8.24
N LEU A 2 -42.56 14.24 -8.25
CA LEU A 2 -41.32 14.51 -8.97
C LEU A 2 -40.15 14.09 -8.05
N SER A 3 -39.45 13.02 -8.39
CA SER A 3 -38.28 12.55 -7.64
C SER A 3 -37.03 13.28 -8.13
N PHE A 4 -36.48 14.16 -7.31
CA PHE A 4 -35.16 14.76 -7.55
C PHE A 4 -34.07 13.75 -7.15
N LEU A 5 -33.31 13.27 -8.12
CA LEU A 5 -32.03 12.60 -7.87
C LEU A 5 -31.00 13.66 -7.49
N LEU A 6 -30.73 13.82 -6.18
CA LEU A 6 -29.55 14.54 -5.71
C LEU A 6 -28.31 13.71 -6.08
N ALA A 7 -27.62 14.11 -7.15
CA ALA A 7 -26.27 13.66 -7.41
C ALA A 7 -25.38 14.21 -6.29
N HIS A 8 -25.01 13.33 -5.35
CA HIS A 8 -24.01 13.66 -4.36
C HIS A 8 -22.66 13.73 -5.08
N PRO A 9 -21.92 14.84 -5.01
CA PRO A 9 -20.56 14.85 -5.52
C PRO A 9 -19.78 13.78 -4.77
N VAL A 10 -19.37 12.73 -5.49
CA VAL A 10 -18.42 11.76 -4.97
C VAL A 10 -17.11 12.54 -4.85
N CYS A 11 -16.74 12.93 -3.62
CA CYS A 11 -15.42 13.48 -3.37
C CYS A 11 -14.40 12.41 -3.75
N ALA A 12 -13.67 12.63 -4.84
CA ALA A 12 -12.43 11.92 -5.06
C ALA A 12 -11.52 12.21 -3.86
N GLN A 13 -10.98 11.16 -3.24
CA GLN A 13 -10.07 11.31 -2.11
C GLN A 13 -8.73 11.82 -2.65
N TYR A 14 -8.36 13.05 -2.28
CA TYR A 14 -7.11 13.67 -2.69
C TYR A 14 -5.86 12.99 -2.11
N GLU A 15 -6.05 12.04 -1.19
CA GLU A 15 -5.00 11.25 -0.54
C GLU A 15 -4.11 10.47 -1.55
N PHE A 16 -4.59 10.28 -2.79
CA PHE A 16 -3.87 9.60 -3.87
C PHE A 16 -3.37 10.55 -4.98
N ASN A 17 -3.41 11.86 -4.78
CA ASN A 17 -3.07 12.84 -5.83
C ASN A 17 -1.56 13.10 -5.98
N ALA A 18 -0.74 12.72 -5.01
CA ALA A 18 0.70 12.95 -5.05
C ALA A 18 1.44 11.62 -5.22
N TRP A 19 2.06 11.42 -6.38
CA TRP A 19 2.75 10.19 -6.76
C TRP A 19 4.26 10.40 -6.66
N ARG A 20 4.97 9.37 -6.17
CA ARG A 20 6.43 9.29 -6.07
C ARG A 20 6.86 7.91 -6.55
N PHE A 21 7.71 7.83 -7.57
CA PHE A 21 8.07 6.56 -8.20
C PHE A 21 9.39 6.65 -8.97
N GLY A 22 9.90 5.49 -9.38
CA GLY A 22 11.03 5.37 -10.30
C GLY A 22 12.30 6.04 -9.78
N SER A 23 12.99 6.76 -10.66
CA SER A 23 14.25 7.45 -10.37
C SER A 23 14.02 8.95 -10.15
N ASN A 24 13.92 9.37 -8.89
CA ASN A 24 13.74 10.77 -8.49
C ASN A 24 12.50 11.45 -9.13
N ALA A 25 11.48 10.66 -9.49
CA ALA A 25 10.32 11.11 -10.25
C ALA A 25 9.02 11.06 -9.43
N GLY A 26 7.99 11.69 -9.99
CA GLY A 26 6.69 11.82 -9.37
C GLY A 26 5.78 12.74 -10.18
N LEU A 27 4.51 12.71 -9.81
CA LEU A 27 3.44 13.48 -10.46
C LEU A 27 2.48 14.00 -9.39
N LEU A 28 2.08 15.26 -9.53
CA LEU A 28 1.02 15.86 -8.74
C LEU A 28 -0.23 16.00 -9.63
N PHE A 29 -1.28 15.27 -9.28
CA PHE A 29 -2.56 15.33 -9.95
C PHE A 29 -3.39 16.49 -9.39
N PRO A 30 -4.02 17.31 -10.26
CA PRO A 30 -4.92 18.35 -9.79
C PRO A 30 -6.17 17.74 -9.15
N ALA A 31 -6.77 18.48 -8.22
CA ALA A 31 -8.01 18.10 -7.55
C ALA A 31 -9.15 17.78 -8.52
N THR A 32 -9.18 18.46 -9.68
CA THR A 32 -10.13 18.16 -10.75
C THR A 32 -9.41 18.13 -12.10
N PRO A 33 -9.85 17.31 -13.07
CA PRO A 33 -9.29 17.32 -14.43
C PRO A 33 -9.38 18.70 -15.11
N ALA A 34 -10.33 19.54 -14.71
CA ALA A 34 -10.51 20.88 -15.26
C ALA A 34 -9.42 21.87 -14.82
N SER A 35 -8.68 21.58 -13.74
CA SER A 35 -7.61 22.45 -13.23
C SER A 35 -6.27 22.28 -13.97
N GLY A 36 -6.22 21.42 -15.00
CA GLY A 36 -5.04 21.22 -15.85
C GLY A 36 -4.56 19.77 -15.89
N PRO A 37 -3.44 19.50 -16.59
CA PRO A 37 -2.79 18.19 -16.56
C PRO A 37 -2.01 17.96 -15.26
N PRO A 38 -1.67 16.70 -14.92
CA PRO A 38 -0.73 16.40 -13.84
C PRO A 38 0.60 17.13 -14.03
N GLN A 39 1.17 17.65 -12.94
CA GLN A 39 2.44 18.37 -12.96
C GLN A 39 3.58 17.46 -12.50
N PRO A 40 4.78 17.54 -13.11
CA PRO A 40 5.95 16.84 -12.60
C PRO A 40 6.27 17.25 -11.17
N ASP A 41 6.65 16.27 -10.35
CA ASP A 41 7.04 16.49 -8.97
C ASP A 41 8.11 15.47 -8.58
N GLY A 42 9.17 15.88 -7.89
CA GLY A 42 10.36 15.03 -7.69
C GLY A 42 10.21 14.05 -6.52
N SER A 43 11.08 13.04 -6.46
CA SER A 43 11.29 12.20 -5.28
C SER A 43 12.76 12.18 -4.86
N SER A 44 13.03 11.71 -3.65
CA SER A 44 14.41 11.58 -3.10
C SER A 44 14.88 10.13 -3.03
N PHE A 45 14.34 9.27 -3.90
CA PHE A 45 14.68 7.85 -3.94
C PHE A 45 14.78 7.30 -5.37
N PHE A 46 15.35 6.10 -5.45
CA PHE A 46 15.22 5.20 -6.59
C PHE A 46 14.41 3.96 -6.20
N ALA A 47 13.46 3.56 -7.05
CA ALA A 47 12.70 2.32 -6.97
C ALA A 47 12.59 1.71 -8.37
N ILE A 48 12.88 0.41 -8.49
CA ILE A 48 12.72 -0.32 -9.76
C ILE A 48 11.23 -0.62 -10.00
N GLU A 49 10.55 -1.12 -8.96
CA GLU A 49 9.15 -1.53 -9.04
C GLU A 49 8.34 -0.95 -7.87
N GLY A 50 8.59 -1.47 -6.66
CA GLY A 50 7.77 -1.20 -5.49
C GLY A 50 8.03 0.18 -4.88
N CYS A 51 7.01 1.02 -4.91
CA CYS A 51 6.98 2.30 -4.22
C CYS A 51 5.56 2.66 -3.80
N ALA A 52 5.45 3.56 -2.83
CA ALA A 52 4.16 4.09 -2.39
C ALA A 52 4.29 5.53 -1.92
N SER A 53 3.21 6.29 -2.05
CA SER A 53 3.07 7.64 -1.51
C SER A 53 1.66 7.83 -0.95
N ILE A 54 1.54 8.70 0.05
CA ILE A 54 0.24 9.06 0.63
C ILE A 54 0.20 10.57 0.90
N ALA A 55 -0.92 11.19 0.55
CA ALA A 55 -1.25 12.57 0.85
C ALA A 55 -2.35 12.66 1.90
N ASP A 56 -2.53 13.84 2.48
CA ASP A 56 -3.65 14.12 3.37
C ASP A 56 -4.96 14.31 2.58
N SER A 57 -6.06 14.51 3.31
CA SER A 57 -7.39 14.73 2.71
C SER A 57 -7.50 16.01 1.88
N ALA A 58 -6.52 16.90 1.95
CA ALA A 58 -6.42 18.10 1.11
C ALA A 58 -5.47 17.90 -0.09
N GLY A 59 -4.86 16.72 -0.24
CA GLY A 59 -3.94 16.39 -1.32
C GLY A 59 -2.50 16.81 -1.08
N ASN A 60 -2.14 17.26 0.13
CA ASN A 60 -0.75 17.55 0.44
C ASN A 60 -0.02 16.24 0.70
N LEU A 61 1.05 15.96 -0.05
CA LEU A 61 1.93 14.82 0.21
C LEU A 61 2.39 14.84 1.67
N LEU A 62 2.39 13.66 2.31
CA LEU A 62 2.84 13.49 3.69
C LEU A 62 4.15 12.71 3.73
N LEU A 63 4.13 11.52 3.14
CA LEU A 63 5.28 10.61 3.13
C LEU A 63 5.23 9.68 1.93
N TYR A 64 6.38 9.11 1.61
CA TYR A 64 6.57 8.18 0.50
C TYR A 64 7.72 7.22 0.76
N THR A 65 7.78 6.12 0.00
CA THR A 65 8.74 5.04 0.21
C THR A 65 9.08 4.32 -1.08
N ASN A 66 10.30 3.79 -1.16
CA ASN A 66 10.74 2.81 -2.14
C ASN A 66 10.74 1.38 -1.56
N ALA A 67 9.90 1.12 -0.55
CA ALA A 67 9.84 -0.11 0.24
C ALA A 67 11.06 -0.42 1.15
N GLU A 68 12.17 0.30 1.03
CA GLU A 68 13.37 0.13 1.88
C GLU A 68 13.57 1.30 2.85
N GLN A 69 13.27 2.51 2.38
CA GLN A 69 13.36 3.76 3.14
C GLN A 69 12.04 4.51 3.06
N VAL A 70 11.73 5.29 4.09
CA VAL A 70 10.56 6.17 4.13
C VAL A 70 11.04 7.61 4.25
N TYR A 71 10.43 8.50 3.47
CA TYR A 71 10.76 9.91 3.39
C TYR A 71 9.53 10.74 3.72
N SER A 72 9.72 11.89 4.37
CA SER A 72 8.69 12.91 4.46
C SER A 72 8.54 13.64 3.12
N ARG A 73 7.49 14.45 2.99
CA ARG A 73 7.25 15.29 1.82
C ARG A 73 8.40 16.22 1.44
N SER A 74 9.26 16.59 2.40
CA SER A 74 10.44 17.44 2.14
C SER A 74 11.65 16.67 1.60
N GLY A 75 11.52 15.37 1.36
CA GLY A 75 12.61 14.52 0.88
C GLY A 75 13.59 14.07 1.95
N VAL A 76 13.27 14.31 3.22
CA VAL A 76 14.11 13.88 4.34
C VAL A 76 13.68 12.47 4.77
N GLN A 77 14.64 11.56 4.88
CA GLN A 77 14.37 10.22 5.40
C GLN A 77 13.84 10.31 6.84
N LEU A 78 12.77 9.56 7.14
CA LEU A 78 12.23 9.48 8.48
C LEU A 78 13.21 8.80 9.43
N SER A 79 13.22 9.25 10.68
CA SER A 79 14.05 8.64 11.73
C SER A 79 13.51 7.27 12.15
N GLY A 80 14.29 6.51 12.94
CA GLY A 80 13.87 5.19 13.42
C GLY A 80 14.36 4.02 12.57
N GLY A 81 15.25 4.24 11.59
CA GLY A 81 15.94 3.16 10.87
C GLY A 81 15.45 2.95 9.44
N GLN A 82 15.74 1.76 8.90
CA GLN A 82 15.34 1.32 7.55
C GLN A 82 14.35 0.17 7.66
N LEU A 83 13.55 -0.04 6.62
CA LEU A 83 12.60 -1.16 6.52
C LEU A 83 13.30 -2.50 6.23
N GLY A 84 14.60 -2.47 5.98
CA GLY A 84 15.37 -3.60 5.46
C GLY A 84 15.15 -3.81 3.96
N SER A 85 15.87 -4.77 3.39
CA SER A 85 15.76 -5.17 1.99
C SER A 85 14.39 -5.77 1.65
N GLY A 86 14.12 -5.93 0.35
CA GLY A 86 12.90 -6.52 -0.18
C GLY A 86 11.82 -5.48 -0.47
N GLY A 87 10.95 -5.78 -1.42
CA GLY A 87 9.83 -4.95 -1.82
C GLY A 87 10.17 -3.90 -2.87
N SER A 88 11.40 -3.41 -2.97
CA SER A 88 11.78 -2.41 -4.00
C SER A 88 11.75 -3.01 -5.41
N ASN A 89 11.94 -4.33 -5.52
CA ASN A 89 11.84 -5.11 -6.76
C ASN A 89 10.58 -5.99 -6.82
N ALA A 90 9.57 -5.69 -6.01
CA ALA A 90 8.27 -6.36 -6.08
C ALA A 90 7.23 -5.49 -6.78
N VAL A 91 6.45 -6.08 -7.69
CA VAL A 91 5.44 -5.36 -8.50
C VAL A 91 4.47 -4.53 -7.65
N GLN A 92 4.04 -5.05 -6.49
CA GLN A 92 3.26 -4.31 -5.50
C GLN A 92 3.94 -4.35 -4.13
N GLY A 93 5.22 -3.99 -4.11
CA GLY A 93 6.07 -4.15 -2.94
C GLY A 93 5.75 -3.30 -1.72
N ALA A 94 4.99 -2.21 -1.85
CA ALA A 94 4.63 -1.35 -0.73
C ALA A 94 3.21 -0.78 -0.84
N ILE A 95 2.54 -0.66 0.31
CA ILE A 95 1.28 0.08 0.49
C ILE A 95 1.40 0.96 1.72
N LEU A 96 0.90 2.19 1.63
CA LEU A 96 0.76 3.12 2.74
C LEU A 96 -0.73 3.31 3.04
N LEU A 97 -1.12 3.13 4.30
CA LEU A 97 -2.46 3.37 4.80
C LEU A 97 -2.42 4.39 5.94
N LYS A 98 -3.48 5.19 6.06
CA LYS A 98 -3.74 5.94 7.29
C LYS A 98 -4.14 4.96 8.39
N HIS A 99 -3.60 5.11 9.58
CA HIS A 99 -4.02 4.28 10.71
C HIS A 99 -5.48 4.59 11.06
N PRO A 100 -6.36 3.58 11.26
CA PRO A 100 -7.77 3.83 11.60
C PRO A 100 -8.01 4.52 12.95
N GLY A 101 -7.07 4.42 13.90
CA GLY A 101 -7.21 4.97 15.26
C GLY A 101 -6.46 6.29 15.43
N PRO A 102 -5.15 6.27 15.78
CA PRO A 102 -4.44 7.49 16.15
C PRO A 102 -4.29 8.49 15.00
N ALA A 103 -4.51 9.77 15.31
CA ALA A 103 -4.23 10.85 14.38
C ALA A 103 -2.73 10.90 14.03
N HIS A 104 -2.42 11.27 12.80
CA HIS A 104 -1.05 11.38 12.27
C HIS A 104 -0.22 10.08 12.35
N GLN A 105 -0.87 8.93 12.48
CA GLN A 105 -0.24 7.63 12.32
C GLN A 105 -0.60 6.99 10.99
N TYR A 106 0.38 6.27 10.44
CA TYR A 106 0.29 5.57 9.16
C TYR A 106 0.85 4.17 9.32
N LEU A 107 0.39 3.26 8.47
CA LEU A 107 0.85 1.89 8.39
C LEU A 107 1.48 1.69 7.02
N LEU A 108 2.71 1.19 7.00
CA LEU A 108 3.37 0.72 5.79
C LEU A 108 3.30 -0.79 5.78
N PHE A 109 2.75 -1.37 4.72
CA PHE A 109 2.83 -2.79 4.43
C PHE A 109 3.82 -3.00 3.30
N LYS A 110 4.64 -4.05 3.40
CA LYS A 110 5.52 -4.48 2.33
C LYS A 110 5.53 -5.99 2.20
N VAL A 111 5.64 -6.46 0.98
CA VAL A 111 5.93 -7.86 0.67
C VAL A 111 7.40 -7.99 0.25
N ASP A 112 7.91 -9.20 0.33
CA ASP A 112 9.21 -9.53 -0.23
C ASP A 112 9.12 -9.84 -1.73
N GLU A 113 10.28 -9.98 -2.36
CA GLU A 113 10.43 -10.06 -3.81
C GLU A 113 11.01 -11.42 -4.27
N ALA A 114 10.81 -11.75 -5.54
CA ALA A 114 11.27 -13.01 -6.12
C ALA A 114 12.79 -13.21 -6.02
N GLN A 115 13.55 -12.12 -6.12
CA GLN A 115 15.01 -12.09 -6.03
C GLN A 115 15.51 -12.54 -4.65
N ASN A 116 14.69 -12.39 -3.61
CA ASN A 116 14.95 -12.86 -2.26
C ASN A 116 14.14 -14.12 -1.90
N LEU A 117 13.62 -14.83 -2.90
CA LEU A 117 12.84 -16.07 -2.72
C LEU A 117 11.62 -15.90 -1.79
N PHE A 118 11.07 -14.70 -1.71
CA PHE A 118 9.90 -14.34 -0.90
C PHE A 118 10.04 -14.54 0.63
N VAL A 119 11.24 -14.84 1.15
CA VAL A 119 11.47 -15.25 2.55
C VAL A 119 11.09 -14.17 3.56
N GLY A 120 11.04 -12.91 3.15
CA GLY A 120 10.65 -11.77 3.96
C GLY A 120 9.15 -11.70 4.27
N GLY A 121 8.31 -12.37 3.47
CA GLY A 121 6.85 -12.41 3.63
C GLY A 121 6.19 -11.03 3.57
N LEU A 122 4.95 -10.95 4.05
CA LEU A 122 4.23 -9.71 4.32
C LEU A 122 4.65 -9.18 5.69
N ARG A 123 5.05 -7.91 5.72
CA ARG A 123 5.38 -7.21 6.95
C ARG A 123 4.67 -5.86 7.04
N TYR A 124 4.56 -5.33 8.24
CA TYR A 124 4.13 -3.96 8.45
C TYR A 124 5.04 -3.16 9.39
N THR A 125 4.95 -1.85 9.26
CA THR A 125 5.64 -0.85 10.07
C THR A 125 4.67 0.28 10.42
N SER A 126 4.56 0.62 11.70
CA SER A 126 3.85 1.84 12.13
C SER A 126 4.74 3.08 11.96
N ILE A 127 4.15 4.17 11.50
CA ILE A 127 4.82 5.44 11.24
C ILE A 127 4.08 6.54 11.98
N GLU A 128 4.81 7.31 12.79
CA GLU A 128 4.30 8.52 13.46
C GLU A 128 4.80 9.75 12.72
N MET A 129 3.89 10.60 12.26
CA MET A 129 4.21 11.89 11.66
C MET A 129 3.98 13.02 12.65
N ALA A 130 4.83 14.05 12.58
CA ALA A 130 4.56 15.31 13.22
C ALA A 130 3.30 15.95 12.64
N SER A 131 2.56 16.72 13.44
CA SER A 131 1.31 17.37 13.03
C SER A 131 1.46 18.30 11.81
N ASN A 132 2.65 18.85 11.58
CA ASN A 132 2.97 19.69 10.42
C ASN A 132 3.28 18.88 9.14
N GLY A 133 3.36 17.54 9.22
CA GLY A 133 3.67 16.65 8.11
C GLY A 133 5.09 16.75 7.55
N LEU A 134 6.00 17.46 8.21
CA LEU A 134 7.37 17.71 7.70
C LEU A 134 8.41 16.72 8.23
N ALA A 135 8.12 16.07 9.36
CA ALA A 135 8.99 15.11 10.01
C ALA A 135 8.17 13.93 10.53
N GLY A 136 8.86 12.83 10.83
CA GLY A 136 8.26 11.63 11.38
C GLY A 136 9.29 10.57 11.74
N ARG A 137 8.80 9.47 12.27
CA ARG A 137 9.62 8.33 12.68
C ARG A 137 8.92 7.01 12.44
N LEU A 138 9.71 5.99 12.14
CA LEU A 138 9.29 4.60 12.20
C LEU A 138 9.22 4.15 13.67
N VAL A 139 8.15 3.44 14.04
CA VAL A 139 7.91 2.96 15.41
C VAL A 139 8.32 1.49 15.51
N PHE A 140 9.21 1.18 16.44
CA PHE A 140 9.74 -0.17 16.65
C PHE A 140 8.74 -1.12 17.35
N PRO A 141 8.81 -2.43 17.07
CA PRO A 141 9.83 -3.14 16.26
C PRO A 141 9.60 -3.03 14.73
N LEU A 142 10.69 -3.12 13.96
CA LEU A 142 10.67 -2.90 12.50
C LEU A 142 11.25 -4.08 11.71
N PRO A 143 10.62 -4.43 10.57
CA PRO A 143 9.17 -4.52 10.36
C PRO A 143 8.59 -5.77 11.05
N HIS A 144 7.33 -5.75 11.49
CA HIS A 144 6.66 -6.92 12.08
C HIS A 144 6.21 -7.91 10.99
N LEU A 145 6.61 -9.18 11.11
CA LEU A 145 6.21 -10.24 10.18
C LEU A 145 4.77 -10.67 10.45
N LEU A 146 3.89 -10.52 9.46
CA LEU A 146 2.50 -10.99 9.54
C LEU A 146 2.31 -12.38 8.95
N THR A 147 3.13 -12.74 7.96
CA THR A 147 3.01 -14.04 7.31
C THR A 147 3.25 -15.17 8.34
N PRO A 148 2.37 -16.20 8.38
CA PRO A 148 2.55 -17.35 9.26
C PRO A 148 3.89 -18.06 9.04
N ALA A 149 4.44 -18.67 10.09
CA ALA A 149 5.71 -19.39 10.00
C ALA A 149 5.68 -20.48 8.91
N GLY A 150 6.71 -20.52 8.06
CA GLY A 150 6.81 -21.46 6.94
C GLY A 150 5.89 -21.13 5.74
N TYR A 151 5.15 -20.02 5.80
CA TYR A 151 4.31 -19.56 4.71
C TYR A 151 5.02 -18.45 3.93
N LEU A 152 4.83 -18.41 2.61
CA LEU A 152 5.38 -17.40 1.72
C LEU A 152 4.25 -16.74 0.93
N VAL A 153 4.42 -15.47 0.57
CA VAL A 153 3.44 -14.70 -0.21
C VAL A 153 4.11 -14.19 -1.47
N THR A 154 3.33 -13.99 -2.53
CA THR A 154 3.82 -13.42 -3.78
C THR A 154 3.93 -11.90 -3.68
N GLU A 155 4.33 -11.26 -4.78
CA GLU A 155 4.37 -9.80 -4.89
C GLU A 155 2.97 -9.17 -5.09
N ALA A 156 1.92 -9.98 -4.99
CA ALA A 156 0.53 -9.55 -5.14
C ALA A 156 0.05 -9.02 -3.80
N MET A 157 -0.16 -7.70 -3.70
CA MET A 157 -0.64 -7.06 -2.49
C MET A 157 -1.62 -5.94 -2.84
N THR A 158 -2.73 -5.87 -2.12
CA THR A 158 -3.68 -4.77 -2.23
C THR A 158 -4.30 -4.44 -0.88
N ALA A 159 -4.87 -3.25 -0.77
CA ALA A 159 -5.65 -2.85 0.38
C ALA A 159 -7.00 -2.31 -0.08
N ILE A 160 -8.07 -2.68 0.62
CA ILE A 160 -9.42 -2.21 0.37
C ILE A 160 -10.04 -1.72 1.67
N ARG A 161 -11.00 -0.78 1.58
CA ARG A 161 -11.75 -0.33 2.75
C ARG A 161 -12.63 -1.46 3.26
N HIS A 162 -12.69 -1.62 4.57
CA HIS A 162 -13.67 -2.50 5.21
C HIS A 162 -15.08 -1.89 5.09
N ALA A 163 -16.11 -2.74 5.12
CA ALA A 163 -17.51 -2.31 4.99
C ALA A 163 -17.99 -1.36 6.11
N ASN A 164 -17.27 -1.30 7.24
CA ASN A 164 -17.55 -0.35 8.31
C ASN A 164 -17.10 1.09 7.99
N GLY A 165 -16.40 1.30 6.86
CA GLY A 165 -15.97 2.62 6.41
C GLY A 165 -14.85 3.25 7.25
N ALA A 166 -14.23 2.50 8.17
CA ALA A 166 -13.12 2.93 9.01
C ALA A 166 -11.87 2.08 8.71
N ASP A 167 -12.01 0.77 8.85
CA ASP A 167 -10.95 -0.22 8.80
C ASP A 167 -10.55 -0.57 7.35
N TYR A 168 -9.55 -1.46 7.23
CA TYR A 168 -9.09 -1.97 5.95
C TYR A 168 -8.98 -3.50 5.96
N TRP A 169 -9.07 -4.09 4.78
CA TRP A 169 -8.46 -5.38 4.50
C TRP A 169 -7.15 -5.16 3.76
N VAL A 170 -6.06 -5.76 4.24
CA VAL A 170 -4.83 -5.95 3.46
C VAL A 170 -4.81 -7.38 2.97
N ILE A 171 -4.73 -7.56 1.65
CA ILE A 171 -4.87 -8.86 1.00
C ILE A 171 -3.58 -9.16 0.24
N VAL A 172 -3.10 -10.40 0.39
CA VAL A 172 -1.95 -10.95 -0.34
C VAL A 172 -2.29 -12.33 -0.90
N HIS A 173 -1.59 -12.75 -1.95
CA HIS A 173 -1.68 -14.13 -2.48
C HIS A 173 -0.52 -14.99 -1.95
N GLY A 174 -0.78 -16.24 -1.60
CA GLY A 174 0.24 -17.18 -1.18
C GLY A 174 1.13 -17.66 -2.33
N TYR A 175 2.41 -17.89 -2.03
CA TYR A 175 3.36 -18.46 -2.97
C TYR A 175 3.32 -20.00 -2.91
N LEU A 176 3.38 -20.66 -4.07
CA LEU A 176 3.23 -22.10 -4.27
C LEU A 176 1.90 -22.67 -3.75
N ASN A 177 0.83 -21.87 -3.82
CA ASN A 177 -0.51 -22.30 -3.44
C ASN A 177 -1.59 -21.46 -4.15
N ARG A 178 -2.84 -21.59 -3.71
CA ARG A 178 -4.06 -20.98 -4.29
C ARG A 178 -4.80 -20.08 -3.30
N GLU A 179 -4.16 -19.75 -2.17
CA GLU A 179 -4.82 -19.09 -1.06
C GLU A 179 -4.56 -17.59 -1.11
N PHE A 180 -5.61 -16.82 -0.85
CA PHE A 180 -5.49 -15.43 -0.40
C PHE A 180 -5.45 -15.38 1.11
N LEU A 181 -4.60 -14.53 1.66
CA LEU A 181 -4.61 -14.15 3.07
C LEU A 181 -5.13 -12.71 3.17
N SER A 182 -6.21 -12.51 3.95
CA SER A 182 -6.80 -11.20 4.19
C SER A 182 -6.66 -10.82 5.67
N TYR A 183 -5.89 -9.78 5.95
CA TYR A 183 -5.64 -9.25 7.29
C TYR A 183 -6.55 -8.06 7.56
N HIS A 184 -7.26 -8.11 8.69
CA HIS A 184 -8.12 -7.02 9.15
C HIS A 184 -7.28 -5.96 9.86
N ILE A 185 -7.37 -4.71 9.42
CA ILE A 185 -6.61 -3.60 9.97
C ILE A 185 -7.57 -2.70 10.72
N THR A 186 -7.46 -2.67 12.05
CA THR A 186 -8.37 -1.94 12.94
C THR A 186 -7.68 -0.75 13.60
N GLU A 187 -8.39 -0.05 14.49
CA GLU A 187 -7.79 0.96 15.37
C GLU A 187 -6.71 0.41 16.30
N ALA A 188 -6.70 -0.90 16.57
CA ALA A 188 -5.66 -1.57 17.35
C ALA A 188 -4.45 -1.99 16.50
N GLY A 189 -4.53 -1.83 15.17
CA GLY A 189 -3.53 -2.28 14.20
C GLY A 189 -3.93 -3.55 13.45
N PRO A 190 -2.98 -4.18 12.73
CA PRO A 190 -3.23 -5.42 11.99
C PRO A 190 -3.52 -6.59 12.92
N GLU A 191 -4.63 -7.29 12.70
CA GLU A 191 -4.91 -8.56 13.38
C GLU A 191 -3.93 -9.64 12.90
N PRO A 192 -3.34 -10.45 13.80
CA PRO A 192 -2.27 -11.39 13.45
C PRO A 192 -2.76 -12.65 12.72
N VAL A 193 -4.07 -12.93 12.74
CA VAL A 193 -4.65 -14.13 12.12
C VAL A 193 -5.46 -13.71 10.89
N PRO A 194 -5.01 -14.05 9.66
CA PRO A 194 -5.75 -13.69 8.46
C PRO A 194 -6.95 -14.61 8.23
N VAL A 195 -7.96 -14.09 7.53
CA VAL A 195 -8.94 -14.93 6.84
C VAL A 195 -8.24 -15.59 5.65
N ARG A 196 -8.40 -16.91 5.52
CA ARG A 196 -7.82 -17.71 4.42
C ARG A 196 -8.90 -18.10 3.42
N SER A 197 -8.65 -17.82 2.14
CA SER A 197 -9.61 -18.11 1.07
C SER A 197 -8.94 -18.87 -0.07
N VAL A 198 -9.33 -20.12 -0.29
CA VAL A 198 -8.78 -21.01 -1.33
C VAL A 198 -9.59 -20.89 -2.63
N VAL A 199 -9.60 -19.70 -3.22
CA VAL A 199 -10.39 -19.36 -4.42
C VAL A 199 -9.54 -18.88 -5.58
N GLY A 200 -8.22 -18.77 -5.39
CA GLY A 200 -7.28 -18.30 -6.40
C GLY A 200 -6.78 -19.37 -7.35
N SER A 201 -6.01 -18.94 -8.35
CA SER A 201 -5.17 -19.79 -9.17
C SER A 201 -3.90 -20.21 -8.43
N TYR A 202 -3.20 -21.22 -8.93
CA TYR A 202 -1.90 -21.59 -8.35
C TYR A 202 -0.83 -20.58 -8.77
N HIS A 203 -0.15 -19.97 -7.79
CA HIS A 203 0.94 -19.01 -8.05
C HIS A 203 2.28 -19.62 -7.65
N GLY A 204 3.25 -19.59 -8.56
CA GLY A 204 4.58 -20.16 -8.36
C GLY A 204 5.64 -19.47 -9.20
N PHE A 205 6.67 -20.22 -9.59
CA PHE A 205 7.87 -19.69 -10.22
C PHE A 205 7.64 -18.90 -11.53
N THR A 206 6.58 -19.21 -12.28
CA THR A 206 6.31 -18.57 -13.58
C THR A 206 5.44 -17.33 -13.48
N ASN A 207 4.86 -17.05 -12.31
CA ASN A 207 3.89 -15.97 -12.10
C ASN A 207 4.01 -15.30 -10.71
N PRO A 208 5.20 -14.90 -10.25
CA PRO A 208 5.32 -14.28 -8.93
C PRO A 208 4.83 -12.82 -8.90
N GLY A 209 4.98 -12.08 -9.99
CA GLY A 209 4.62 -10.65 -10.13
C GLY A 209 3.18 -10.44 -10.60
N CYS A 210 2.20 -11.07 -9.94
CA CYS A 210 0.79 -10.94 -10.32
C CYS A 210 0.15 -9.69 -9.66
N PRO A 211 -0.04 -8.56 -10.37
CA PRO A 211 -0.64 -7.39 -9.75
C PRO A 211 -2.11 -7.66 -9.39
N MET A 212 -2.54 -7.13 -8.26
CA MET A 212 -3.86 -7.34 -7.68
C MET A 212 -4.52 -6.01 -7.34
N ARG A 213 -5.82 -5.91 -7.58
CA ARG A 213 -6.61 -4.74 -7.23
C ARG A 213 -8.00 -5.12 -6.76
N GLY A 214 -8.43 -4.55 -5.65
CA GLY A 214 -9.81 -4.62 -5.21
C GLY A 214 -10.69 -3.54 -5.83
N SER A 215 -11.98 -3.80 -5.93
CA SER A 215 -12.95 -2.79 -6.35
C SER A 215 -13.11 -1.70 -5.28
N PRO A 216 -13.45 -0.45 -5.65
CA PRO A 216 -13.62 0.65 -4.69
C PRO A 216 -14.68 0.39 -3.62
N ASP A 217 -15.71 -0.40 -3.96
CA ASP A 217 -16.78 -0.82 -3.05
C ASP A 217 -16.44 -2.07 -2.22
N GLY A 218 -15.25 -2.66 -2.42
CA GLY A 218 -14.76 -3.81 -1.66
C GLY A 218 -15.43 -5.15 -1.99
N HIS A 219 -16.29 -5.20 -3.01
CA HIS A 219 -17.03 -6.43 -3.36
C HIS A 219 -16.27 -7.39 -4.28
N GLN A 220 -15.24 -6.92 -4.99
CA GLN A 220 -14.53 -7.71 -5.99
C GLN A 220 -13.02 -7.57 -5.83
N LEU A 221 -12.30 -8.62 -6.21
CA LEU A 221 -10.85 -8.67 -6.25
C LEU A 221 -10.44 -9.21 -7.61
N ALA A 222 -9.60 -8.48 -8.33
CA ALA A 222 -9.02 -8.91 -9.59
C ALA A 222 -7.51 -9.12 -9.42
N ILE A 223 -6.98 -10.18 -10.03
CA ILE A 223 -5.55 -10.47 -10.05
C ILE A 223 -5.12 -10.77 -11.49
N GLY A 224 -4.04 -10.12 -11.94
CA GLY A 224 -3.48 -10.31 -13.27
C GLY A 224 -2.45 -11.42 -13.26
N LEU A 225 -2.59 -12.40 -14.15
CA LEU A 225 -1.61 -13.49 -14.32
C LEU A 225 -0.75 -13.21 -15.56
N PRO A 226 0.59 -13.13 -15.43
CA PRO A 226 1.47 -13.11 -16.59
C PRO A 226 1.45 -14.49 -17.27
N GLY A 227 0.97 -14.54 -18.52
CA GLY A 227 0.81 -15.77 -19.30
C GLY A 227 -0.61 -16.34 -19.20
N GLY A 228 -1.40 -16.14 -20.25
CA GLY A 228 -2.81 -16.57 -20.28
C GLY A 228 -2.98 -18.07 -20.50
N ALA A 229 -3.96 -18.62 -19.77
CA ALA A 229 -4.68 -19.90 -19.92
C ALA A 229 -3.86 -21.20 -19.96
#